data_AF-A0A7J5WN10-F1
#
_entry.id   AF-A0A7J5WN10-F1
#
_cell.length_a   1.000
_cell.length_b   1.000
_cell.length_c   1.000
_cell.angle_alpha   90.00
_cell.angle_beta   90.00
_cell.angle_gamma   90.00
#
_symmetry.space_group_name_H-M   'P 1'
#
loop_
_entity.id
_entity.type
_entity.pdbx_description
1 polymer ?
#
loop_
_entity_poly.entity_id
_entity_poly.type
_entity_poly.pdbx_seq_one_letter_code
_entity_poly.pdbx_strand_id
1 'polypeptide(L)'
;TKRSRHNANYWQGKHYLGLGPAAHSFNGNSRQWNIANNSLYITAIQQQQIPFEIEHLTQQQKINEYIMTALRTMEGINLTQLKTIGGEAAVDRILKEANRFIQEATMSLELNHLIITPKGKFYADGIAAELFQL
;
A
#
# COMPACT_ATOMS: atom_id res chain seq x y z
N THR A 1 6.08 22.59 1.09
CA THR A 1 5.12 21.72 1.82
C THR A 1 5.88 20.70 2.65
N LYS A 2 5.69 20.68 3.98
CA LYS A 2 6.33 19.68 4.86
C LYS A 2 5.58 18.34 4.71
N ARG A 3 6.28 17.27 4.33
CA ARG A 3 5.75 15.90 4.32
C ARG A 3 5.77 15.34 5.75
N SER A 4 4.68 14.70 6.20
CA SER A 4 4.68 13.99 7.49
C SER A 4 5.57 12.75 7.38
N ARG A 5 6.70 12.74 8.10
CA ARG A 5 7.65 11.61 8.11
C ARG A 5 7.03 10.33 8.69
N HIS A 6 6.13 10.48 9.65
CA HIS A 6 5.47 9.36 10.31
C HIS A 6 4.48 8.67 9.36
N ASN A 7 3.69 9.46 8.63
CA ASN A 7 2.79 8.92 7.61
C ASN A 7 3.63 8.34 6.46
N ALA A 8 4.66 9.04 5.98
CA ALA A 8 5.47 8.55 4.87
C ALA A 8 5.97 7.10 5.04
N ASN A 9 6.32 6.65 6.25
CA ASN A 9 6.77 5.28 6.47
C ASN A 9 5.67 4.22 6.26
N TYR A 10 4.46 4.48 6.73
CA TYR A 10 3.30 3.61 6.49
C TYR A 10 2.99 3.52 4.99
N TRP A 11 3.06 4.66 4.30
CA TRP A 11 2.69 4.79 2.90
C TRP A 11 3.75 4.20 1.96
N GLN A 12 5.00 4.14 2.41
CA GLN A 12 6.14 3.54 1.72
C GLN A 12 6.26 2.03 1.99
N GLY A 13 5.33 1.42 2.74
CA GLY A 13 5.38 0.00 3.07
C GLY A 13 6.63 -0.39 3.87
N LYS A 14 7.18 0.53 4.69
CA LYS A 14 8.37 0.21 5.49
C LYS A 14 8.03 -0.72 6.63
N HIS A 15 9.02 -1.52 7.03
CA HIS A 15 8.87 -2.43 8.16
C HIS A 15 8.71 -1.63 9.46
N TYR A 16 7.81 -2.09 10.31
CA TYR A 16 7.63 -1.55 11.66
C TYR A 16 7.17 -2.64 12.63
N LEU A 17 7.52 -2.46 13.91
CA LEU A 17 7.16 -3.36 14.99
C LEU A 17 6.26 -2.61 15.98
N GLY A 18 5.10 -3.18 16.25
CA GLY A 18 4.17 -2.71 17.27
C GLY A 18 4.33 -3.47 18.57
N LEU A 19 4.48 -2.74 19.67
CA LEU A 19 4.62 -3.30 21.01
C LEU A 19 3.42 -2.91 21.88
N GLY A 20 2.92 -3.86 22.67
CA GLY A 20 1.75 -3.69 23.52
C GLY A 20 0.46 -4.27 22.93
N PRO A 21 -0.63 -4.26 23.71
CA PRO A 21 -1.94 -4.76 23.29
C PRO A 21 -2.45 -4.04 22.04
N ALA A 22 -3.08 -4.78 21.12
CA ALA A 22 -3.59 -4.29 19.83
C ALA A 22 -2.55 -3.65 18.89
N ALA A 23 -1.26 -3.65 19.25
CA ALA A 23 -0.23 -3.04 18.45
C ALA A 23 0.00 -3.84 17.15
N HIS A 24 0.16 -3.12 16.05
CA HIS A 24 0.36 -3.71 14.72
C HIS A 24 1.82 -3.70 14.31
N SER A 25 2.21 -4.69 13.53
CA SER A 25 3.53 -4.83 12.92
C SER A 25 3.38 -5.15 11.44
N PHE A 26 4.37 -4.75 10.65
CA PHE A 26 4.44 -5.05 9.23
C PHE A 26 5.88 -5.35 8.82
N ASN A 27 6.09 -6.41 8.05
CA ASN A 27 7.42 -6.83 7.59
C ASN A 27 7.56 -6.83 6.05
N GLY A 28 6.65 -6.15 5.34
CA GLY A 28 6.61 -6.14 3.87
C GLY A 28 5.80 -7.30 3.27
N ASN A 29 5.64 -8.42 3.99
CA ASN A 29 4.98 -9.63 3.49
C ASN A 29 3.76 -10.04 4.30
N SER A 30 3.73 -9.71 5.58
CA SER A 30 2.65 -10.01 6.49
C SER A 30 2.40 -8.84 7.43
N ARG A 31 1.16 -8.76 7.88
CA ARG A 31 0.72 -7.91 8.98
C ARG A 31 0.50 -8.79 10.19
N GLN A 32 0.87 -8.27 11.34
CA GLN A 32 0.66 -8.96 12.61
C GLN A 32 0.05 -7.96 13.58
N TRP A 33 -0.91 -8.40 14.39
CA TRP A 33 -1.43 -7.60 15.49
C TRP A 33 -1.46 -8.41 16.78
N ASN A 34 -1.01 -7.76 17.85
CA ASN A 34 -1.05 -8.34 19.18
C ASN A 34 -2.50 -8.42 19.67
N ILE A 35 -2.80 -9.39 20.53
CA ILE A 35 -4.16 -9.50 21.11
C ILE A 35 -4.54 -8.19 21.83
N ALA A 36 -5.78 -7.77 21.65
CA ALA A 36 -6.26 -6.49 22.19
C ALA A 36 -6.56 -6.54 23.70
N ASN A 37 -6.86 -7.72 24.24
CA ASN A 37 -7.16 -7.87 25.66
C ASN A 37 -5.90 -7.70 26.51
N ASN A 38 -5.84 -6.62 27.28
CA ASN A 38 -4.70 -6.28 28.12
C ASN A 38 -4.31 -7.41 29.10
N SER A 39 -5.29 -8.00 29.80
CA SER A 39 -5.03 -9.03 30.81
C SER A 39 -4.43 -10.30 30.20
N LEU A 40 -4.97 -10.72 29.05
CA LEU A 40 -4.44 -11.87 28.31
C LEU A 40 -3.05 -11.55 27.74
N TYR A 41 -2.84 -10.34 27.22
CA TYR A 41 -1.55 -9.91 26.68
C TYR A 41 -0.47 -9.93 27.76
N ILE A 42 -0.74 -9.30 28.92
CA ILE A 42 0.19 -9.24 30.05
C ILE A 42 0.51 -10.65 30.56
N THR A 43 -0.51 -11.50 30.74
CA THR A 43 -0.32 -12.89 31.20
C THR A 43 0.59 -13.68 30.25
N ALA A 44 0.37 -13.59 28.94
CA ALA A 44 1.18 -14.29 27.95
C ALA A 44 2.64 -13.81 27.94
N ILE A 45 2.86 -12.48 28.01
CA ILE A 45 4.20 -11.91 28.03
C ILE A 45 4.96 -12.33 29.29
N GLN A 46 4.30 -12.40 30.45
CA GLN A 46 4.89 -12.92 31.70
C GLN A 46 5.32 -14.39 31.56
N GLN A 47 4.68 -15.15 30.69
CA GLN A 47 5.02 -16.53 30.34
C GLN A 47 6.02 -16.64 29.17
N GLN A 48 6.65 -15.52 28.77
CA GLN A 48 7.57 -15.45 27.63
C GLN A 48 6.93 -15.82 26.28
N GLN A 49 5.61 -15.65 26.15
CA GLN A 49 4.87 -15.84 24.91
C GLN A 49 4.48 -14.49 24.30
N ILE A 50 4.54 -14.38 22.98
CA ILE A 50 4.07 -13.20 22.25
C ILE A 50 2.73 -13.57 21.60
N PRO A 51 1.59 -13.15 22.16
CA PRO A 51 0.29 -13.48 21.60
C PRO A 51 -0.06 -12.54 20.44
N PHE A 52 -0.27 -13.10 19.25
CA PHE A 52 -0.63 -12.34 18.06
C PHE A 52 -1.45 -13.14 17.05
N GLU A 53 -2.09 -12.43 16.14
CA GLU A 53 -2.62 -12.95 14.89
C GLU A 53 -1.78 -12.41 13.72
N ILE A 54 -1.72 -13.18 12.62
CA ILE A 54 -0.92 -12.85 11.45
C ILE A 54 -1.74 -13.02 10.16
N GLU A 55 -1.65 -12.03 9.29
CA GLU A 55 -2.18 -12.05 7.93
C GLU A 55 -1.00 -12.02 6.95
N HIS A 56 -0.90 -13.01 6.07
CA HIS A 56 0.06 -12.99 4.97
C HIS A 56 -0.56 -12.31 3.76
N LEU A 57 0.12 -11.28 3.23
CA LEU A 57 -0.37 -10.55 2.08
C LEU A 57 -0.14 -11.35 0.81
N THR A 58 -1.23 -11.56 0.07
CA THR A 58 -1.17 -12.08 -1.30
C THR A 58 -0.47 -11.08 -2.22
N GLN A 59 0.00 -11.57 -3.36
CA GLN A 59 0.61 -10.73 -4.37
C GLN A 59 -0.33 -9.60 -4.84
N GLN A 60 -1.62 -9.93 -4.98
CA GLN A 60 -2.68 -8.99 -5.33
C GLN A 60 -2.86 -7.90 -4.28
N GLN A 61 -2.90 -8.26 -3.00
CA GLN A 61 -3.00 -7.28 -1.90
C GLN A 61 -1.81 -6.30 -1.92
N LYS A 62 -0.58 -6.80 -2.11
CA LYS A 62 0.62 -5.94 -2.21
C LYS A 62 0.54 -4.97 -3.39
N ILE A 63 0.06 -5.42 -4.55
CA ILE A 63 -0.13 -4.57 -5.73
C ILE A 63 -1.17 -3.49 -5.43
N ASN A 64 -2.34 -3.86 -4.92
CA ASN A 64 -3.43 -2.90 -4.66
C ASN A 64 -3.05 -1.87 -3.59
N GLU A 65 -2.34 -2.29 -2.54
CA GLU A 65 -1.80 -1.38 -1.52
C GLU A 65 -0.81 -0.39 -2.11
N TYR A 66 0.12 -0.86 -2.95
CA TYR A 66 1.05 0.02 -3.63
C TYR A 66 0.36 1.02 -4.55
N ILE A 67 -0.63 0.58 -5.35
CA ILE A 67 -1.44 1.48 -6.20
C ILE A 67 -2.09 2.56 -5.33
N MET A 68 -2.73 2.17 -4.22
CA MET A 68 -3.40 3.10 -3.32
C MET A 68 -2.50 4.16 -2.71
N THR A 69 -1.30 3.77 -2.28
CA THR A 69 -0.39 4.70 -1.63
C THR A 69 0.32 5.57 -2.66
N ALA A 70 0.77 4.98 -3.76
CA ALA A 70 1.48 5.67 -4.83
C ALA A 70 0.62 6.76 -5.48
N LEU A 71 -0.66 6.51 -5.78
CA LEU A 71 -1.56 7.50 -6.38
C LEU A 71 -1.88 8.70 -5.46
N ARG A 72 -1.67 8.56 -4.15
CA ARG A 72 -1.80 9.67 -3.19
C ARG A 72 -0.52 10.50 -3.07
N THR A 73 0.56 10.06 -3.71
CA THR A 73 1.78 10.85 -3.85
C THR A 73 1.75 11.68 -5.14
N MET A 74 2.57 12.71 -5.22
CA MET A 74 2.70 13.49 -6.47
C MET A 74 3.49 12.73 -7.52
N GLU A 75 4.31 11.78 -7.09
CA GLU A 75 5.15 10.91 -7.90
C GLU A 75 4.34 9.85 -8.66
N GLY A 76 3.15 9.50 -8.17
CA GLY A 76 2.29 8.49 -8.80
C GLY A 76 2.89 7.08 -8.75
N ILE A 77 2.39 6.20 -9.62
CA ILE A 77 2.81 4.80 -9.69
C ILE A 77 4.09 4.69 -10.52
N ASN A 78 5.20 4.40 -9.85
CA ASN A 78 6.43 3.97 -10.50
C ASN A 78 6.28 2.55 -11.06
N LEU A 79 6.42 2.39 -12.38
CA LEU A 79 6.23 1.10 -13.05
C LEU A 79 7.35 0.09 -12.76
N THR A 80 8.57 0.55 -12.50
CA THR A 80 9.68 -0.33 -12.09
C THR A 80 9.40 -0.95 -10.73
N GLN A 81 8.92 -0.15 -9.78
CA GLN A 81 8.52 -0.66 -8.46
C GLN A 81 7.34 -1.62 -8.57
N LEU A 82 6.34 -1.30 -9.41
CA LEU A 82 5.22 -2.21 -9.67
C LEU A 82 5.69 -3.55 -10.22
N LYS A 83 6.65 -3.53 -11.15
CA LYS A 83 7.28 -4.73 -11.72
C LYS A 83 8.00 -5.56 -10.66
N THR A 84 8.71 -4.94 -9.73
CA THR A 84 9.35 -5.65 -8.60
C THR A 84 8.32 -6.34 -7.71
N ILE A 85 7.15 -5.72 -7.53
CA ILE A 85 6.08 -6.28 -6.71
C ILE A 85 5.38 -7.41 -7.49
N GLY A 86 4.82 -7.13 -8.67
CA GLY A 86 3.88 -8.01 -9.37
C GLY A 86 4.34 -8.58 -10.71
N GLY A 87 5.59 -8.34 -11.11
CA GLY A 87 6.13 -8.77 -12.41
C GLY A 87 5.62 -7.95 -13.60
N GLU A 88 6.01 -8.38 -14.81
CA GLU A 88 5.59 -7.71 -16.06
C GLU A 88 4.07 -7.71 -16.25
N ALA A 89 3.40 -8.80 -15.87
CA ALA A 89 1.95 -8.91 -16.00
C ALA A 89 1.19 -7.81 -15.23
N ALA A 90 1.74 -7.36 -14.08
CA ALA A 90 1.14 -6.25 -13.34
C ALA A 90 1.32 -4.90 -14.05
N VAL A 91 2.48 -4.69 -14.71
CA VAL A 91 2.76 -3.48 -15.49
C VAL A 91 1.89 -3.43 -16.74
N ASP A 92 1.81 -4.52 -17.49
CA ASP A 92 1.00 -4.60 -18.71
C ASP A 92 -0.48 -4.34 -18.41
N ARG A 93 -1.00 -4.95 -17.33
CA ARG A 93 -2.36 -4.72 -16.87
C ARG A 93 -2.57 -3.24 -16.52
N ILE A 94 -1.73 -2.66 -15.68
CA ILE A 94 -1.99 -1.30 -15.21
C ILE A 94 -1.91 -0.28 -16.35
N LEU A 95 -1.01 -0.47 -17.31
CA LEU A 95 -0.92 0.38 -18.50
C LEU A 95 -2.18 0.26 -19.36
N LYS A 96 -2.71 -0.95 -19.52
CA LYS A 96 -3.98 -1.18 -20.22
C LYS A 96 -5.14 -0.48 -19.53
N GLU A 97 -5.32 -0.66 -18.22
CA GLU A 97 -6.41 -0.05 -17.47
C GLU A 97 -6.26 1.49 -17.38
N ALA A 98 -5.03 1.99 -17.29
CA ALA A 98 -4.75 3.42 -17.24
C ALA A 98 -5.03 4.14 -18.58
N ASN A 99 -5.07 3.42 -19.70
CA ASN A 99 -5.17 4.01 -21.03
C ASN A 99 -6.40 4.92 -21.20
N ARG A 100 -7.55 4.55 -20.64
CA ARG A 100 -8.75 5.41 -20.71
C ARG A 100 -8.57 6.73 -19.97
N PHE A 101 -7.93 6.70 -18.80
CA PHE A 101 -7.70 7.89 -17.99
C PHE A 101 -6.64 8.81 -18.64
N ILE A 102 -5.68 8.21 -19.35
CA ILE A 102 -4.72 8.95 -20.17
C ILE A 102 -5.45 9.67 -21.32
N GLN A 103 -6.35 8.98 -22.02
CA GLN A 103 -7.16 9.59 -23.09
C GLN A 103 -8.07 10.72 -22.59
N GLU A 104 -8.59 10.61 -21.36
CA GLU A 104 -9.40 11.64 -20.70
C GLU A 104 -8.57 12.79 -20.09
N ALA A 105 -7.24 12.71 -20.16
CA ALA A 105 -6.30 13.62 -19.50
C ALA A 105 -6.48 13.71 -17.98
N THR A 106 -7.02 12.67 -17.34
CA THR A 106 -7.11 12.53 -15.88
C THR A 106 -5.89 11.81 -15.30
N MET A 107 -5.14 11.08 -16.13
CA MET A 107 -3.81 10.56 -15.84
C MET A 107 -2.81 10.91 -16.95
N SER A 108 -1.52 10.86 -16.62
CA SER A 108 -0.41 10.96 -17.59
C SER A 108 0.64 9.88 -17.30
N LEU A 109 1.34 9.45 -18.35
CA LEU A 109 2.53 8.61 -18.24
C LEU A 109 3.77 9.51 -18.47
N GLU A 110 4.58 9.71 -17.44
CA GLU A 110 5.74 10.59 -17.46
C GLU A 110 6.95 9.87 -16.87
N LEU A 111 8.06 9.76 -17.63
CA LEU A 111 9.35 9.23 -17.12
C LEU A 111 9.18 7.97 -16.25
N ASN A 112 8.39 7.00 -16.73
CA ASN A 112 8.09 5.72 -16.07
C ASN A 112 7.12 5.78 -14.86
N HIS A 113 6.38 6.87 -14.72
CA HIS A 113 5.37 7.06 -13.68
C HIS A 113 3.99 7.30 -14.27
N LEU A 114 2.97 6.60 -13.75
CA LEU A 114 1.57 6.93 -13.98
C LEU A 114 1.10 7.90 -12.89
N ILE A 115 0.79 9.13 -13.30
CA ILE A 115 0.51 10.24 -12.40
C ILE A 115 -0.93 10.72 -12.63
N ILE A 116 -1.63 11.06 -11.54
CA ILE A 116 -2.94 11.72 -11.63
C ILE A 116 -2.71 13.20 -11.95
N THR A 117 -3.30 13.67 -13.05
CA THR A 117 -3.18 15.07 -13.46
C THR A 117 -3.99 15.98 -12.52
N PRO A 118 -3.77 17.31 -12.51
CA PRO A 118 -4.60 18.23 -11.76
C PRO A 118 -6.12 18.07 -12.02
N LYS A 119 -6.51 17.73 -13.26
CA LYS A 119 -7.90 17.44 -13.66
C LYS A 119 -8.42 16.16 -13.01
N GLY A 120 -7.59 15.12 -12.91
CA GLY A 120 -7.96 13.83 -12.32
C GLY A 120 -8.02 13.81 -10.80
N LYS A 121 -7.45 14.80 -10.10
CA LYS A 121 -7.33 14.80 -8.62
C LYS A 121 -8.66 14.63 -7.89
N PHE A 122 -9.74 15.21 -8.39
CA PHE A 122 -11.06 15.07 -7.77
C PHE A 122 -11.62 13.64 -7.88
N TYR A 123 -11.11 12.85 -8.82
CA TYR A 123 -11.55 11.48 -9.10
C TYR A 123 -10.55 10.42 -8.61
N ALA A 124 -9.56 10.80 -7.78
CA ALA A 124 -8.43 9.94 -7.45
C ALA A 124 -8.83 8.59 -6.82
N ASP A 125 -9.81 8.58 -5.91
CA ASP A 125 -10.27 7.33 -5.29
C ASP A 125 -11.00 6.42 -6.29
N GLY A 126 -11.76 6.99 -7.24
CA GLY A 126 -12.43 6.24 -8.30
C GLY A 126 -11.44 5.66 -9.31
N ILE A 127 -10.44 6.46 -9.71
CA ILE A 127 -9.33 6.01 -10.55
C ILE A 127 -8.59 4.86 -9.86
N ALA A 128 -8.28 4.99 -8.56
CA ALA A 128 -7.59 3.94 -7.83
C ALA A 128 -8.40 2.64 -7.78
N ALA A 129 -9.70 2.71 -7.49
CA ALA A 129 -10.58 1.54 -7.43
C ALA A 129 -10.62 0.76 -8.75
N GLU A 130 -10.59 1.47 -9.87
CA GLU A 130 -10.63 0.88 -11.22
C GLU A 130 -9.28 0.28 -11.64
N LEU A 131 -8.17 0.76 -11.07
CA LEU A 131 -6.83 0.20 -11.31
C LEU A 131 -6.52 -1.03 -10.43
N PHE A 132 -7.36 -1.34 -9.44
CA PHE A 132 -7.17 -2.50 -8.59
C PHE A 132 -7.31 -3.80 -9.36
N GLN A 133 -6.51 -4.79 -8.93
CA GLN A 133 -6.72 -6.16 -9.31
C GLN A 133 -7.84 -6.76 -8.46
N LEU A 134 -8.90 -7.22 -9.12
CA LEU A 134 -9.96 -8.04 -8.54
C LEU A 134 -9.53 -9.52 -8.51
#